data_AF-A0A1G3Q9Y7-F1
#
_entry.id   AF-A0A1G3Q9Y7-F1
#
_cell.length_a   1.000
_cell.length_b   1.000
_cell.length_c   1.000
_cell.angle_alpha   90.00
_cell.angle_beta   90.00
_cell.angle_gamma   90.00
#
_symmetry.space_group_name_H-M   'P 1'
#
loop_
_entity.id
_entity.type
_entity.pdbx_description
1 polymer ?
#
loop_
_entity_poly.entity_id
_entity_poly.type
_entity_poly.pdbx_seq_one_letter_code
_entity_poly.pdbx_strand_id
1 'polypeptide(L)'
;MDAQFVEYFIGRWEKYFAGSELPICYYYTDQVNESDRAESKMEHRCLIGNLNRVRQGIAFVYDAKIPGCPGGKRYTGIIPVSRLNPSIRAACWGCSMSRPVPACRKTR
;
A
#
# COMPACT_ATOMS: atom_id res chain seq x y z
N MET A 1 -21.23 -2.82 9.43
CA MET A 1 -20.78 -4.00 8.67
C MET A 1 -21.48 -5.22 9.25
N ASP A 2 -21.88 -6.18 8.44
CA ASP A 2 -22.65 -7.37 8.88
C ASP A 2 -21.74 -8.34 9.65
N ALA A 3 -22.16 -8.74 10.86
CA ALA A 3 -21.40 -9.62 11.74
C ALA A 3 -21.26 -11.04 11.17
N GLN A 4 -22.31 -11.53 10.48
CA GLN A 4 -22.30 -12.88 9.90
C GLN A 4 -21.25 -13.02 8.79
N PHE A 5 -21.07 -11.95 8.01
CA PHE A 5 -20.05 -11.91 6.97
C PHE A 5 -18.63 -11.91 7.55
N VAL A 6 -18.40 -11.18 8.63
CA VAL A 6 -17.08 -11.10 9.30
C VAL A 6 -16.68 -12.47 9.83
N GLU A 7 -17.58 -13.16 10.55
CA GLU A 7 -17.33 -14.50 11.09
C GLU A 7 -17.06 -15.51 9.97
N TYR A 8 -17.84 -15.47 8.89
CA TYR A 8 -17.63 -16.32 7.72
C TYR A 8 -16.25 -16.11 7.09
N PHE A 9 -15.84 -14.85 6.92
CA PHE A 9 -14.54 -14.52 6.34
C PHE A 9 -13.39 -15.01 7.24
N ILE A 10 -13.44 -14.74 8.54
CA ILE A 10 -12.42 -15.16 9.50
C ILE A 10 -12.29 -16.68 9.50
N GLY A 11 -13.40 -17.42 9.59
CA GLY A 11 -13.36 -18.89 9.58
C GLY A 11 -12.77 -19.46 8.27
N ARG A 12 -13.01 -18.81 7.13
CA ARG A 12 -12.37 -19.18 5.86
C ARG A 12 -10.89 -18.84 5.85
N TRP A 13 -10.51 -17.67 6.36
CA TRP A 13 -9.12 -17.24 6.43
C TRP A 13 -8.29 -18.19 7.27
N GLU A 14 -8.76 -18.55 8.47
CA GLU A 14 -8.09 -19.51 9.35
C GLU A 14 -7.93 -20.89 8.70
N LYS A 15 -8.93 -21.33 7.93
CA LYS A 15 -8.88 -22.63 7.24
C LYS A 15 -7.81 -22.68 6.14
N TYR A 16 -7.67 -21.63 5.34
CA TYR A 16 -6.81 -21.64 4.15
C TYR A 16 -5.45 -20.98 4.37
N PHE A 17 -5.35 -20.05 5.31
CA PHE A 17 -4.18 -19.21 5.57
C PHE A 17 -3.77 -19.27 7.04
N ALA A 18 -3.91 -20.44 7.67
CA ALA A 18 -3.56 -20.67 9.07
C ALA A 18 -2.17 -20.10 9.42
N GLY A 19 -2.11 -19.21 10.42
CA GLY A 19 -0.88 -18.55 10.86
C GLY A 19 -0.46 -17.32 10.05
N SER A 20 -1.22 -16.91 9.04
CA SER A 20 -1.04 -15.63 8.36
C SER A 20 -1.85 -14.53 9.01
N GLU A 21 -1.26 -13.35 9.12
CA GLU A 21 -2.00 -12.13 9.48
C GLU A 21 -3.12 -11.84 8.46
N LEU A 22 -4.16 -11.16 8.94
CA LEU A 22 -5.28 -10.71 8.11
C LEU A 22 -4.81 -9.80 6.96
N PRO A 23 -5.49 -9.86 5.79
CA PRO A 23 -5.11 -9.05 4.66
C PRO A 23 -5.40 -7.57 4.92
N ILE A 24 -4.56 -6.70 4.35
CA ILE A 24 -4.78 -5.26 4.38
C ILE A 24 -5.92 -4.93 3.42
N CYS A 25 -6.98 -4.33 3.97
CA CYS A 25 -8.12 -3.84 3.19
C CYS A 25 -7.92 -2.36 2.84
N TYR A 26 -8.31 -1.97 1.64
CA TYR A 26 -8.34 -0.58 1.21
C TYR A 26 -9.57 -0.32 0.34
N TYR A 27 -10.02 0.93 0.30
CA TYR A 27 -11.11 1.38 -0.53
C TYR A 27 -10.83 2.80 -1.03
N TYR A 28 -11.51 3.20 -2.09
CA TYR A 28 -11.45 4.56 -2.62
C TYR A 28 -12.68 5.33 -2.15
N THR A 29 -12.48 6.58 -1.74
CA THR A 29 -13.55 7.49 -1.35
C THR A 29 -13.17 8.92 -1.70
N ASP A 30 -14.16 9.70 -2.15
CA ASP A 30 -14.00 11.15 -2.37
C ASP A 30 -14.21 11.94 -1.08
N GLN A 31 -14.95 11.37 -0.12
CA GLN A 31 -15.20 11.96 1.20
C GLN A 31 -14.41 11.20 2.26
N VAL A 32 -13.49 11.90 2.92
CA VAL A 32 -12.65 11.35 3.98
C VAL A 32 -13.20 11.83 5.32
N ASN A 33 -13.40 10.92 6.27
CA ASN A 33 -13.76 11.29 7.63
C ASN A 33 -12.59 12.05 8.28
N GLU A 34 -12.91 13.14 8.98
CA GLU A 34 -11.87 13.96 9.63
C GLU A 34 -11.12 13.19 10.73
N SER A 35 -11.79 12.21 11.38
CA SER A 35 -11.17 11.29 12.34
C SER A 35 -10.03 10.48 11.71
N ASP A 36 -10.30 9.87 10.55
CA ASP A 36 -9.37 8.99 9.86
C ASP A 36 -8.18 9.80 9.34
N ARG A 37 -8.45 11.03 8.88
CA ARG A 37 -7.41 11.99 8.46
C ARG A 37 -6.53 12.42 9.64
N ALA A 38 -7.09 12.66 10.81
CA ALA A 38 -6.34 13.04 12.01
C ALA A 38 -5.46 11.90 12.56
N GLU A 39 -5.94 10.65 12.47
CA GLU A 39 -5.17 9.45 12.86
C GLU A 39 -4.06 9.10 11.86
N SER A 40 -4.21 9.53 10.60
CA SER A 40 -3.27 9.34 9.50
C SER A 40 -2.01 10.21 9.63
N LYS A 41 -1.24 9.98 10.70
CA LYS A 41 0.06 10.62 10.92
C LYS A 41 1.13 9.93 10.07
N MET A 42 1.78 10.71 9.19
CA MET A 42 2.93 10.25 8.41
C MET A 42 4.16 10.08 9.31
N GLU A 43 4.30 8.91 9.91
CA GLU A 43 5.49 8.54 10.69
C GLU A 43 6.64 8.11 9.78
N HIS A 44 6.32 7.44 8.67
CA HIS A 44 7.31 7.02 7.68
C HIS A 44 7.09 7.74 6.35
N ARG A 45 8.21 8.09 5.69
CA ARG A 45 8.17 8.69 4.35
C ARG A 45 7.72 7.69 3.28
N CYS A 46 7.83 6.38 3.54
CA CYS A 46 7.56 5.34 2.56
C CYS A 46 6.15 4.74 2.69
N LEU A 47 5.56 4.40 1.53
CA LEU A 47 4.26 3.73 1.42
C LEU A 47 4.22 2.46 2.28
N ILE A 48 5.20 1.57 2.10
CA ILE A 48 5.28 0.28 2.79
C ILE A 48 5.45 0.44 4.31
N GLY A 49 6.20 1.45 4.76
CA GLY A 49 6.38 1.71 6.18
C GLY A 49 5.07 2.11 6.87
N ASN A 50 4.27 2.94 6.21
CA ASN A 50 2.96 3.33 6.73
C ASN A 50 1.96 2.16 6.76
N LEU A 51 2.09 1.18 5.85
CA LEU A 51 1.25 -0.04 5.89
C LEU A 51 1.48 -0.88 7.15
N ASN A 52 2.61 -0.74 7.85
CA ASN A 52 2.84 -1.44 9.10
C ASN A 52 1.84 -1.02 10.19
N ARG A 53 1.42 0.24 10.21
CA ARG A 53 0.37 0.73 11.12
C ARG A 53 -1.01 0.21 10.75
N VAL A 54 -1.26 0.05 9.46
CA VAL A 54 -2.51 -0.57 8.97
C VAL A 54 -2.62 -2.01 9.42
N ARG A 55 -1.49 -2.75 9.46
CA ARG A 55 -1.44 -4.11 10.04
C ARG A 55 -1.72 -4.14 11.55
N GLN A 56 -1.50 -3.03 12.26
CA GLN A 56 -1.85 -2.88 13.67
C GLN A 56 -3.30 -2.45 13.89
N GLY A 57 -4.10 -2.30 12.82
CA GLY A 57 -5.51 -1.92 12.89
C GLY A 57 -5.78 -0.42 12.83
N ILE A 58 -4.76 0.41 12.57
CA ILE A 58 -4.94 1.86 12.44
C ILE A 58 -5.26 2.22 10.98
N ALA A 59 -6.40 2.86 10.76
CA ALA A 59 -6.78 3.34 9.43
C ALA A 59 -5.79 4.40 8.93
N PHE A 60 -5.42 4.33 7.64
CA PHE A 60 -4.53 5.30 7.02
C PHE A 60 -5.11 5.79 5.70
N VAL A 61 -5.24 7.12 5.58
CA VAL A 61 -5.75 7.80 4.40
C VAL A 61 -4.58 8.23 3.53
N TYR A 62 -4.56 7.75 2.29
CA TYR A 62 -3.64 8.24 1.26
C TYR A 62 -4.34 9.28 0.37
N ASP A 63 -3.62 10.35 0.04
CA ASP A 63 -4.04 11.42 -0.85
C ASP A 63 -3.00 11.55 -1.97
N ALA A 64 -3.31 12.20 -3.09
CA ALA A 64 -2.38 12.50 -4.16
C ALA A 64 -1.08 13.21 -3.69
N LYS A 65 -1.13 13.90 -2.54
CA LYS A 65 0.03 14.55 -1.92
C LYS A 65 0.87 13.61 -1.05
N ILE A 66 0.34 12.45 -0.68
CA ILE A 66 0.89 11.47 0.27
C ILE A 66 0.91 10.10 -0.44
N PRO A 67 2.05 9.68 -1.04
CA PRO A 67 3.22 9.26 -0.27
C PRO A 67 4.47 10.13 -0.52
N GLY A 68 5.27 10.38 0.52
CA GLY A 68 6.48 11.21 0.43
C GLY A 68 7.61 10.58 -0.40
N CYS A 69 7.69 9.25 -0.47
CA CYS A 69 8.77 8.58 -1.22
C CYS A 69 8.42 8.40 -2.71
N PRO A 70 9.39 8.59 -3.62
CA PRO A 70 9.13 8.48 -5.05
C PRO A 70 8.80 7.04 -5.50
N GLY A 71 9.23 6.02 -4.76
CA GLY A 71 8.78 4.64 -4.98
C GLY A 71 7.30 4.44 -4.66
N GLY A 72 6.79 5.06 -3.60
CA GLY A 72 5.37 5.02 -3.22
C GLY A 72 4.50 5.72 -4.26
N LYS A 73 4.95 6.87 -4.78
CA LYS A 73 4.26 7.57 -5.88
C LYS A 73 4.20 6.76 -7.17
N ARG A 74 5.18 5.87 -7.42
CA ARG A 74 5.15 4.90 -8.53
C ARG A 74 4.09 3.83 -8.33
N TYR A 75 4.08 3.16 -7.17
CA TYR A 75 3.17 2.03 -6.93
C TYR A 75 1.70 2.46 -6.77
N THR A 76 1.46 3.70 -6.39
CA THR A 76 0.10 4.25 -6.22
C THR A 76 -0.49 4.82 -7.52
N GLY A 77 0.30 5.00 -8.58
CA GLY A 77 -0.18 5.56 -9.85
C GLY A 77 -0.57 7.04 -9.82
N ILE A 78 -0.44 7.72 -8.67
CA ILE A 78 -0.70 9.17 -8.48
C ILE A 78 0.20 10.03 -9.40
N ILE A 79 1.43 9.54 -9.55
CA ILE A 79 2.52 9.93 -10.44
C ILE A 79 2.46 9.57 -11.93
N PRO A 80 2.33 10.46 -12.93
CA PRO A 80 2.73 10.06 -14.29
C PRO A 80 4.23 9.71 -14.31
N VAL A 81 4.60 8.68 -15.07
CA VAL A 81 5.98 8.13 -15.14
C VAL A 81 7.01 9.21 -15.52
N SER A 82 6.60 10.23 -16.27
CA SER A 82 7.43 11.37 -16.65
C SER A 82 7.92 12.21 -15.46
N ARG A 83 7.16 12.23 -14.35
CA ARG A 83 7.48 12.98 -13.12
C ARG A 83 8.22 12.13 -12.07
N LEU A 84 8.49 10.86 -12.35
CA LEU A 84 9.35 10.03 -11.49
C LEU A 84 10.82 10.42 -11.69
N ASN A 85 11.64 10.25 -10.63
CA ASN A 85 13.09 10.41 -10.74
C ASN A 85 13.65 9.46 -11.84
N PRO A 86 14.63 9.90 -12.65
CA PRO A 86 15.28 9.09 -13.68
C PRO A 86 15.62 7.65 -13.29
N SER A 87 16.12 7.41 -12.07
CA SER A 87 16.48 6.04 -11.61
C SER A 87 15.27 5.11 -11.49
N ILE A 88 14.12 5.64 -11.05
CA ILE A 88 12.86 4.89 -10.90
C ILE A 88 12.15 4.77 -12.24
N ARG A 89 12.27 5.79 -13.09
CA ARG A 89 11.73 5.83 -14.45
C ARG A 89 12.44 4.82 -15.36
N ALA A 90 13.77 4.68 -15.26
CA ALA A 90 14.54 3.68 -15.99
C ALA A 90 14.09 2.25 -15.64
N ALA A 91 13.77 2.00 -14.36
CA ALA A 91 13.17 0.74 -13.92
C ALA A 91 11.72 0.51 -14.39
N CYS A 92 11.05 1.49 -15.02
CA CYS A 92 9.79 1.29 -15.72
C CYS A 92 10.00 0.92 -17.20
N TRP A 93 11.03 1.47 -17.84
CA TRP A 93 11.35 1.18 -19.26
C TRP A 93 12.03 -0.18 -19.47
N GLY A 94 12.68 -0.74 -18.45
CA GLY A 94 13.28 -2.08 -18.49
C GLY A 94 12.31 -3.26 -18.31
N CYS A 95 11.03 -3.00 -18.01
CA CYS A 95 9.99 -4.03 -17.84
C CYS A 95 9.10 -4.11 -19.09
N SER A 96 9.69 -4.53 -20.22
CA SER A 96 8.88 -5.24 -21.22
C SER A 96 8.43 -6.55 -20.56
N MET A 97 7.13 -6.89 -20.66
CA MET A 97 6.38 -7.96 -19.95
C MET A 97 6.92 -9.41 -20.07
N SER A 98 8.21 -9.63 -20.33
CA SER A 98 8.78 -10.93 -20.68
C SER A 98 9.93 -11.41 -19.80
N ARG A 99 10.25 -10.77 -18.66
CA ARG A 99 11.33 -11.26 -17.77
C ARG A 99 10.94 -11.31 -16.29
N PRO A 100 11.30 -12.40 -15.57
CA PRO A 100 11.03 -12.54 -14.15
C PRO A 100 11.84 -11.52 -13.37
N VAL A 101 11.18 -10.89 -12.39
CA VAL A 101 11.68 -9.84 -11.51
C VAL A 101 13.06 -10.22 -10.94
N PRO A 102 14.16 -9.53 -11.31
CA PRO A 102 15.42 -9.75 -10.62
C PRO A 102 15.39 -8.98 -9.31
N ALA A 103 15.85 -9.67 -8.27
CA ALA A 103 15.94 -9.23 -6.89
C ALA A 103 16.40 -7.77 -6.77
N CYS A 104 15.61 -6.99 -6.03
CA CYS A 104 15.96 -5.64 -5.60
C CYS A 104 17.16 -5.72 -4.64
N ARG A 105 18.37 -5.67 -5.20
CA ARG A 105 19.61 -5.62 -4.41
C ARG A 105 19.72 -4.21 -3.83
N LYS A 106 19.44 -4.08 -2.53
CA LYS A 106 19.73 -2.88 -1.73
C LYS A 106 21.24 -2.62 -1.79
N THR A 107 21.68 -1.59 -2.50
CA THR A 107 22.97 -0.96 -2.21
C THR A 107 22.75 0.09 -1.13
N ARG A 108 23.58 -0.07 -0.09
CA ARG A 108 23.68 0.72 1.13
C ARG A 108 24.06 2.17 0.84
#